data_AF-A0A1G4PPB0-F1
#
_entry.id   AF-A0A1G4PPB0-F1
#
_cell.length_a   1.000
_cell.length_b   1.000
_cell.length_c   1.000
_cell.angle_alpha   90.00
_cell.angle_beta   90.00
_cell.angle_gamma   90.00
#
_symmetry.space_group_name_H-M   'P 1'
#
loop_
_entity.id
_entity.type
_entity.pdbx_description
1 polymer ?
#
loop_
_entity_poly.entity_id
_entity_poly.type
_entity_poly.pdbx_seq_one_letter_code
_entity_poly.pdbx_strand_id
1 'polypeptide(L)'
;MLTVTAPATTRDLATLAAVKAELEMALDSQHDGYLNGLITQMSRAIESWCGRSLVREGVRETIHLTAPAEALVLTRFPVSEIVSVTTEANTLAPSLYEADAGPGTLYRLTTSGARSIWSPGRVLVDYTAGFLPAGEARDLPPDIERAAILAVRNAFLTRGRDQTVRSDDVEGIGSFSYGMTSALPADVTELLAPYRLPGFA
;
A
#
# COMPACT_ATOMS: atom_id res chain seq x y z
N MET A 1 -13.29 8.16 10.89
CA MET A 1 -12.55 7.28 11.84
C MET A 1 -12.45 5.91 11.22
N LEU A 2 -11.25 5.39 11.04
CA LEU A 2 -11.00 4.07 10.46
C LEU A 2 -10.50 3.10 11.54
N THR A 3 -11.08 1.91 11.59
CA THR A 3 -10.69 0.84 12.51
C THR A 3 -10.50 -0.46 11.72
N VAL A 4 -9.39 -1.16 11.93
CA VAL A 4 -9.13 -2.45 11.29
C VAL A 4 -9.94 -3.53 12.01
N THR A 5 -10.79 -4.24 11.27
CA THR A 5 -11.63 -5.33 11.77
C THR A 5 -11.02 -6.70 11.49
N ALA A 6 -10.28 -6.83 10.39
CA ALA A 6 -9.53 -8.03 10.04
C ALA A 6 -8.14 -7.63 9.51
N PRO A 7 -7.08 -7.71 10.33
CA PRO A 7 -5.73 -7.35 9.90
C PRO A 7 -5.16 -8.37 8.90
N ALA A 8 -4.28 -7.91 8.03
CA ALA A 8 -3.55 -8.80 7.12
C ALA A 8 -2.63 -9.74 7.92
N THR A 9 -2.54 -11.00 7.51
CA THR A 9 -1.65 -12.00 8.12
C THR A 9 -0.17 -11.70 7.89
N THR A 10 0.15 -11.07 6.76
CA THR A 10 1.47 -10.50 6.46
C THR A 10 1.32 -9.13 5.81
N ARG A 11 2.34 -8.30 5.99
CA ARG A 11 2.48 -6.99 5.35
C ARG A 11 3.61 -6.93 4.33
N ASP A 12 4.20 -8.08 4.03
CA ASP A 12 5.31 -8.18 3.12
C ASP A 12 4.83 -8.04 1.67
N LEU A 13 5.40 -7.07 0.94
CA LEU A 13 5.03 -6.76 -0.45
C LEU A 13 5.80 -7.59 -1.48
N ALA A 14 6.77 -8.39 -1.04
CA ALA A 14 7.55 -9.29 -1.87
C ALA A 14 7.73 -10.64 -1.15
N THR A 15 7.89 -11.71 -1.93
CA THR A 15 8.17 -13.04 -1.37
C THR A 15 9.68 -13.25 -1.24
N LEU A 16 10.09 -14.05 -0.25
CA LEU A 16 11.49 -14.44 -0.07
C LEU A 16 12.05 -15.12 -1.33
N ALA A 17 11.25 -15.96 -1.99
CA ALA A 17 11.64 -16.63 -3.23
C ALA A 17 11.94 -15.63 -4.36
N ALA A 18 11.10 -14.60 -4.54
CA ALA A 18 11.31 -13.57 -5.55
C ALA A 18 12.58 -12.74 -5.25
N VAL A 19 12.83 -12.40 -3.99
CA VAL A 19 14.04 -11.67 -3.58
C VAL A 19 15.30 -12.51 -3.80
N LYS A 20 15.29 -13.80 -3.46
CA LYS A 20 16.42 -14.71 -3.71
C LYS A 20 16.73 -14.85 -5.20
N ALA A 21 15.68 -14.96 -6.02
CA ALA A 21 15.83 -15.02 -7.47
C ALA A 21 16.49 -13.75 -8.03
N GLU A 22 16.10 -12.56 -7.55
CA GLU A 22 16.72 -11.30 -7.96
C GLU A 22 18.19 -11.19 -7.56
N LEU A 23 18.56 -11.72 -6.39
CA LEU A 23 19.94 -11.67 -5.89
C LEU A 23 20.85 -12.74 -6.49
N GLU A 24 20.34 -13.58 -7.41
CA GLU A 24 21.03 -14.75 -7.97
C GLU A 24 21.62 -15.68 -6.88
N MET A 25 20.99 -15.70 -5.71
CA MET A 25 21.46 -16.50 -4.58
C MET A 25 20.94 -17.94 -4.70
N ALA A 26 21.81 -18.90 -4.37
CA ALA A 26 21.35 -20.27 -4.15
C ALA A 26 20.26 -20.29 -3.07
N LEU A 27 19.33 -21.26 -3.16
CA LEU A 27 18.24 -21.45 -2.20
C LEU A 27 18.71 -21.94 -0.82
N ASP A 28 19.95 -21.63 -0.41
CA ASP A 28 20.40 -21.89 0.95
C ASP A 28 19.59 -21.08 1.95
N SER A 29 19.54 -21.56 3.20
CA SER A 29 18.75 -20.94 4.28
C SER A 29 19.56 -19.97 5.14
N GLN A 30 20.83 -19.73 4.79
CA GLN A 30 21.76 -19.00 5.65
C GLN A 30 21.35 -17.52 5.83
N HIS A 31 20.67 -16.95 4.84
CA HIS A 31 20.29 -15.53 4.82
C HIS A 31 18.78 -15.28 5.02
N ASP A 32 17.98 -16.33 5.18
CA ASP A 32 16.50 -16.24 5.09
C ASP A 32 15.91 -15.38 6.19
N GLY A 33 16.39 -15.55 7.43
CA GLY A 33 15.93 -14.73 8.55
C GLY A 33 16.23 -13.25 8.34
N TYR A 34 17.40 -12.93 7.78
CA TYR A 34 17.80 -11.56 7.48
C TYR A 34 17.00 -10.97 6.30
N LEU A 35 16.85 -11.72 5.22
CA LEU A 35 16.06 -11.30 4.06
C LEU A 35 14.60 -11.09 4.41
N ASN A 36 13.99 -11.96 5.21
CA ASN A 36 12.62 -11.76 5.72
C ASN A 36 12.52 -10.46 6.55
N GLY A 37 13.50 -10.20 7.43
CA GLY A 37 13.55 -8.94 8.18
C GLY A 37 13.64 -7.70 7.27
N LEU A 38 14.47 -7.76 6.22
CA LEU A 38 14.57 -6.68 5.23
C LEU A 38 13.29 -6.50 4.42
N ILE A 39 12.64 -7.60 4.01
CA ILE A 39 11.36 -7.56 3.28
C ILE A 39 10.32 -6.84 4.12
N THR A 40 10.16 -7.20 5.39
CA THR A 40 9.22 -6.53 6.30
C THR A 40 9.60 -5.05 6.47
N GLN A 41 10.87 -4.73 6.69
CA GLN A 41 11.31 -3.34 6.88
C GLN A 41 11.06 -2.47 5.64
N MET A 42 11.42 -2.97 4.45
CA MET A 42 11.24 -2.23 3.20
C MET A 42 9.77 -2.11 2.81
N SER A 43 8.96 -3.14 3.06
CA SER A 43 7.51 -3.07 2.85
C SER A 43 6.88 -1.97 3.69
N ARG A 44 7.28 -1.83 4.96
CA ARG A 44 6.85 -0.71 5.83
C ARG A 44 7.32 0.65 5.34
N ALA A 45 8.55 0.74 4.84
CA ALA A 45 9.07 1.98 4.27
C ALA A 45 8.25 2.41 3.03
N ILE A 46 7.86 1.46 2.18
CA ILE A 46 7.01 1.68 1.02
C ILE A 46 5.60 2.13 1.44
N GLU A 47 4.95 1.46 2.40
CA GLU A 47 3.65 1.89 2.92
C GLU A 47 3.69 3.32 3.47
N SER A 48 4.75 3.66 4.23
CA SER A 48 4.98 5.00 4.79
C SER A 48 5.14 6.05 3.69
N TRP A 49 5.93 5.74 2.66
CA TRP A 49 6.16 6.64 1.53
C TRP A 49 4.88 6.87 0.71
N CYS A 50 4.11 5.81 0.46
CA CYS A 50 2.81 5.90 -0.23
C CYS A 50 1.74 6.60 0.62
N GLY A 51 1.95 6.71 1.94
CA GLY A 51 1.02 7.32 2.89
C GLY A 51 -0.21 6.46 3.21
N ARG A 52 -0.18 5.15 2.91
CA ARG A 52 -1.32 4.24 3.09
C ARG A 52 -0.90 2.79 3.27
N SER A 53 -1.80 2.01 3.87
CA SER A 53 -1.70 0.53 3.87
C SER A 53 -1.91 0.04 2.44
N LEU A 54 -1.01 -0.80 1.94
CA LEU A 54 -1.12 -1.38 0.59
C LEU A 54 -1.67 -2.81 0.65
N VAL A 55 -1.50 -3.50 1.76
CA VAL A 55 -2.00 -4.86 1.94
C VAL A 55 -3.50 -4.88 2.23
N ARG A 56 -4.15 -5.97 1.81
CA ARG A 56 -5.58 -6.18 2.00
C ARG A 56 -5.93 -6.37 3.47
N GLU A 57 -6.81 -5.51 3.97
CA GLU A 57 -7.35 -5.59 5.32
C GLU A 57 -8.87 -5.40 5.28
N GLY A 58 -9.56 -6.07 6.21
CA GLY A 58 -10.94 -5.73 6.55
C GLY A 58 -10.95 -4.51 7.46
N VAL A 59 -11.70 -3.49 7.08
CA VAL A 59 -11.78 -2.23 7.81
C VAL A 59 -13.23 -1.80 7.98
N ARG A 60 -13.44 -1.08 9.08
CA ARG A 60 -14.65 -0.31 9.35
C ARG A 60 -14.30 1.15 9.32
N GLU A 61 -14.98 1.91 8.49
CA GLU A 61 -14.83 3.35 8.39
C GLU A 61 -16.13 4.05 8.79
N THR A 62 -16.02 4.93 9.79
CA THR A 62 -17.11 5.81 10.23
C THR A 62 -16.87 7.21 9.68
N ILE A 63 -17.78 7.65 8.82
CA ILE A 63 -17.78 8.96 8.19
C ILE A 63 -18.90 9.78 8.82
N HIS A 64 -18.57 11.01 9.24
CA HIS A 64 -19.53 11.96 9.79
C HIS A 64 -19.72 13.08 8.78
N LEU A 65 -20.90 13.14 8.17
CA LEU A 65 -21.27 14.17 7.21
C LEU A 65 -21.98 15.32 7.93
N THR A 66 -21.43 16.53 7.86
CA THR A 66 -22.08 17.75 8.36
C THR A 66 -23.02 18.38 7.32
N ALA A 67 -22.78 18.09 6.05
CA ALA A 67 -23.57 18.54 4.91
C ALA A 67 -23.81 17.37 3.94
N PRO A 68 -24.81 17.46 3.05
CA PRO A 68 -25.02 16.43 2.05
C PRO A 68 -23.79 16.28 1.13
N ALA A 69 -23.50 15.04 0.72
CA ALA A 69 -22.37 14.73 -0.15
C ALA A 69 -22.83 13.86 -1.32
N GLU A 70 -22.30 14.09 -2.52
CA GLU A 70 -22.61 13.28 -3.70
C GLU A 70 -21.97 11.89 -3.65
N ALA A 71 -20.81 11.79 -2.99
CA ALA A 71 -20.07 10.56 -2.83
C ALA A 71 -19.28 10.55 -1.51
N LEU A 72 -18.95 9.36 -1.04
CA LEU A 72 -18.08 9.13 0.10
C LEU A 72 -16.74 8.60 -0.41
N VAL A 73 -15.64 9.25 -0.02
CA VAL A 73 -14.29 8.75 -0.34
C VAL A 73 -13.81 7.90 0.83
N LEU A 74 -13.53 6.63 0.55
CA LEU A 74 -13.01 5.68 1.52
C LEU A 74 -11.49 5.85 1.66
N THR A 75 -11.01 5.73 2.90
CA THR A 75 -9.59 5.94 3.21
C THR A 75 -8.69 4.81 2.70
N ARG A 76 -9.24 3.61 2.49
CA ARG A 76 -8.51 2.44 1.96
C ARG A 76 -9.01 2.10 0.57
N PHE A 77 -8.07 1.91 -0.35
CA PHE A 77 -8.32 1.53 -1.73
C PHE A 77 -7.12 0.74 -2.28
N PRO A 78 -7.25 -0.07 -3.33
CA PRO A 78 -8.51 -0.38 -4.02
C PRO A 78 -9.46 -1.17 -3.13
N VAL A 79 -10.77 -0.93 -3.27
CA VAL A 79 -11.82 -1.65 -2.55
C VAL A 79 -12.05 -2.98 -3.24
N SER A 80 -11.88 -4.09 -2.52
CA SER A 80 -12.16 -5.43 -3.03
C SER A 80 -13.63 -5.78 -2.88
N GLU A 81 -14.23 -5.45 -1.73
CA GLU A 81 -15.61 -5.78 -1.42
C GLU A 81 -16.18 -4.83 -0.37
N ILE A 82 -17.42 -4.37 -0.56
CA ILE A 82 -18.20 -3.71 0.49
C ILE A 82 -18.99 -4.78 1.23
N VAL A 83 -18.71 -4.96 2.52
CA VAL A 83 -19.39 -5.94 3.37
C VAL A 83 -20.74 -5.40 3.84
N SER A 84 -20.77 -4.15 4.32
CA SER A 84 -22.03 -3.49 4.66
C SER A 84 -21.90 -1.97 4.67
N VAL A 85 -23.02 -1.30 4.40
CA VAL A 85 -23.15 0.15 4.58
C VAL A 85 -24.32 0.42 5.50
N THR A 86 -24.08 1.12 6.60
CA THR A 86 -25.09 1.41 7.62
C THR A 86 -25.18 2.92 7.84
N THR A 87 -26.39 3.43 7.75
CA THR A 87 -26.73 4.82 8.10
C THR A 87 -27.38 4.86 9.47
N GLU A 88 -27.66 6.04 10.03
CA GLU A 88 -28.35 6.15 11.31
C GLU A 88 -29.72 5.47 11.35
N ALA A 89 -30.42 5.39 10.21
CA ALA A 89 -31.76 4.81 10.13
C ALA A 89 -31.72 3.28 9.97
N ASN A 90 -30.84 2.77 9.09
CA ASN A 90 -30.78 1.36 8.73
C ASN A 90 -29.49 0.98 7.98
N THR A 91 -29.26 -0.33 7.87
CA THR A 91 -28.34 -0.92 6.90
C THR A 91 -28.93 -0.84 5.51
N LEU A 92 -28.17 -0.29 4.56
CA LEU A 92 -28.56 -0.17 3.16
C LEU A 92 -28.41 -1.51 2.45
N ALA A 93 -29.40 -1.84 1.61
CA ALA A 93 -29.28 -2.98 0.70
C ALA A 93 -28.18 -2.74 -0.34
N PRO A 94 -27.47 -3.79 -0.81
CA PRO A 94 -26.43 -3.66 -1.84
C PRO A 94 -26.87 -2.99 -3.14
N SER A 95 -28.16 -3.03 -3.48
CA SER A 95 -28.73 -2.35 -4.66
C SER A 95 -28.87 -0.82 -4.50
N LEU A 96 -28.65 -0.29 -3.29
CA LEU A 96 -28.79 1.13 -2.96
C LEU A 96 -27.46 1.86 -2.86
N TYR A 97 -26.36 1.22 -3.25
CA TYR A 97 -25.06 1.85 -3.34
C TYR A 97 -24.21 1.21 -4.44
N GLU A 98 -23.23 1.97 -4.92
CA GLU A 98 -22.26 1.53 -5.92
C GLU A 98 -20.88 2.00 -5.48
N ALA A 99 -19.88 1.12 -5.50
CA ALA A 99 -18.51 1.46 -5.16
C ALA A 99 -17.64 1.45 -6.42
N ASP A 100 -16.95 2.56 -6.67
CA ASP A 100 -15.83 2.60 -7.59
C ASP A 100 -14.57 2.10 -6.85
N ALA A 101 -14.18 0.87 -7.17
CA ALA A 101 -13.15 0.13 -6.46
C ALA A 101 -11.77 0.80 -6.52
N GLY A 102 -11.42 1.43 -7.64
CA GLY A 102 -10.09 2.02 -7.86
C GLY A 102 -9.78 3.19 -6.92
N PRO A 103 -10.54 4.30 -7.00
CA PRO A 103 -10.38 5.46 -6.13
C PRO A 103 -11.04 5.27 -4.75
N GLY A 104 -11.75 4.17 -4.51
CA GLY A 104 -12.47 3.93 -3.26
C GLY A 104 -13.63 4.89 -3.05
N THR A 105 -14.38 5.20 -4.10
CA THR A 105 -15.50 6.15 -4.02
C THR A 105 -16.83 5.42 -3.93
N LEU A 106 -17.65 5.74 -2.94
CA LEU A 106 -18.94 5.11 -2.69
C LEU A 106 -20.09 6.09 -3.00
N TYR A 107 -20.91 5.71 -3.96
CA TYR A 107 -22.10 6.44 -4.40
C TYR A 107 -23.35 5.82 -3.79
N ARG A 108 -24.32 6.67 -3.43
CA ARG A 108 -25.65 6.22 -3.02
C ARG A 108 -26.54 6.14 -4.25
N LEU A 109 -27.40 5.11 -4.31
CA LEU A 109 -28.38 4.92 -5.37
C LEU A 109 -29.81 5.02 -4.82
N THR A 110 -30.73 5.44 -5.70
CA THR A 110 -32.17 5.29 -5.49
C THR A 110 -32.61 3.88 -5.86
N THR A 111 -33.85 3.52 -5.53
CA THR A 111 -34.45 2.24 -5.96
C THR A 111 -34.52 2.08 -7.47
N SER A 112 -34.51 3.19 -8.23
CA SER A 112 -34.47 3.17 -9.70
C SER A 112 -33.04 3.09 -10.27
N GLY A 113 -32.01 2.99 -9.42
CA GLY A 113 -30.60 2.92 -9.84
C GLY A 113 -29.96 4.27 -10.19
N ALA A 114 -30.63 5.39 -9.93
CA ALA A 114 -30.05 6.71 -10.17
C ALA A 114 -29.16 7.13 -8.98
N ARG A 115 -28.08 7.88 -9.25
CA ARG A 115 -27.23 8.46 -8.18
C ARG A 115 -28.04 9.43 -7.32
N SER A 116 -27.83 9.35 -6.02
CA SER A 116 -28.48 10.17 -5.00
C SER A 116 -27.45 10.71 -4.02
N ILE A 117 -27.84 11.76 -3.29
CA ILE A 117 -26.98 12.37 -2.28
C ILE A 117 -27.00 11.57 -0.97
N TRP A 118 -25.83 11.46 -0.34
CA TRP A 118 -25.72 11.06 1.04
C TRP A 118 -26.28 12.15 1.93
N SER A 119 -27.20 11.77 2.82
CA SER A 119 -27.77 12.68 3.81
C SER A 119 -26.74 12.97 4.92
N PRO A 120 -26.75 14.17 5.53
CA PRO A 120 -25.95 14.45 6.72
C PRO A 120 -26.19 13.42 7.83
N GLY A 121 -25.18 13.19 8.65
CA GLY A 121 -25.21 12.22 9.74
C GLY A 121 -24.04 11.23 9.69
N ARG A 122 -24.16 10.15 10.48
CA ARG A 122 -23.14 9.11 10.56
C ARG A 122 -23.38 7.98 9.57
N VAL A 123 -22.37 7.68 8.77
CA VAL A 123 -22.32 6.51 7.87
C VAL A 123 -21.19 5.59 8.30
N LEU A 124 -21.50 4.31 8.53
CA LEU A 124 -20.53 3.25 8.77
C LEU A 124 -20.42 2.39 7.52
N VAL A 125 -19.20 2.18 7.06
CA VAL A 125 -18.88 1.32 5.92
C VAL A 125 -17.94 0.23 6.42
N ASP A 126 -18.37 -1.03 6.36
CA ASP A 126 -17.51 -2.20 6.54
C ASP A 126 -17.10 -2.70 5.17
N TYR A 127 -15.81 -2.80 4.91
CA TYR A 127 -15.29 -3.19 3.60
C TYR A 127 -13.90 -3.82 3.69
N THR A 128 -13.52 -4.55 2.64
CA THR A 128 -12.16 -5.04 2.45
C THR A 128 -11.46 -4.23 1.36
N ALA A 129 -10.24 -3.78 1.63
CA ALA A 129 -9.49 -2.96 0.68
C ALA A 129 -7.99 -3.19 0.80
N GLY A 130 -7.29 -2.99 -0.31
CA GLY A 130 -5.85 -3.25 -0.48
C GLY A 130 -5.58 -4.46 -1.38
N PHE A 131 -4.30 -4.71 -1.60
CA PHE A 131 -3.77 -5.74 -2.47
C PHE A 131 -3.38 -7.01 -1.72
N LEU A 132 -3.46 -8.15 -2.40
CA LEU A 132 -2.91 -9.42 -1.98
C LEU A 132 -1.51 -9.59 -2.57
N PRO A 133 -0.44 -9.52 -1.74
CA PRO A 133 0.94 -9.58 -2.23
C PRO A 133 1.39 -10.98 -2.68
N ALA A 134 0.74 -12.04 -2.17
CA ALA A 134 1.11 -13.42 -2.44
C ALA A 134 -0.10 -14.36 -2.42
N GLY A 135 0.09 -15.58 -2.91
CA GLY A 135 -0.96 -16.61 -3.03
C GLY A 135 -1.57 -16.68 -4.43
N GLU A 136 -2.51 -17.61 -4.60
CA GLU A 136 -3.16 -17.87 -5.90
C GLU A 136 -4.04 -16.69 -6.37
N ALA A 137 -4.61 -15.94 -5.42
CA ALA A 137 -5.43 -14.76 -5.68
C ALA A 137 -4.62 -13.44 -5.61
N ARG A 138 -3.30 -13.47 -5.84
CA ARG A 138 -2.47 -12.26 -5.80
C ARG A 138 -2.94 -11.25 -6.84
N ASP A 139 -3.05 -9.99 -6.43
CA ASP A 139 -3.44 -8.88 -7.30
C ASP A 139 -2.60 -7.62 -7.07
N LEU A 140 -1.47 -7.77 -6.37
CA LEU A 140 -0.49 -6.72 -6.22
C LEU A 140 0.04 -6.30 -7.60
N PRO A 141 -0.01 -5.00 -7.94
CA PRO A 141 0.60 -4.49 -9.16
C PRO A 141 2.08 -4.87 -9.25
N PRO A 142 2.54 -5.34 -10.43
CA PRO A 142 3.94 -5.74 -10.62
C PRO A 142 4.94 -4.64 -10.26
N ASP A 143 4.57 -3.37 -10.45
CA ASP A 143 5.42 -2.23 -10.13
C ASP A 143 5.68 -2.11 -8.62
N ILE A 144 4.69 -2.40 -7.77
CA ILE A 144 4.85 -2.40 -6.31
C ILE A 144 5.71 -3.59 -5.86
N GLU A 145 5.48 -4.77 -6.42
CA GLU A 145 6.30 -5.96 -6.15
C GLU A 145 7.77 -5.69 -6.55
N ARG A 146 7.99 -5.12 -7.74
CA ARG A 146 9.32 -4.75 -8.24
C ARG A 146 9.99 -3.72 -7.35
N ALA A 147 9.28 -2.68 -6.93
CA ALA A 147 9.76 -1.66 -6.03
C ALA A 147 10.22 -2.26 -4.68
N ALA A 148 9.44 -3.19 -4.12
CA ALA A 148 9.80 -3.91 -2.89
C ALA A 148 11.07 -4.76 -3.07
N ILE A 149 11.17 -5.52 -4.16
CA ILE A 149 12.35 -6.33 -4.48
C ILE A 149 13.60 -5.46 -4.64
N LEU A 150 13.51 -4.36 -5.38
CA LEU A 150 14.62 -3.42 -5.58
C LEU A 150 15.08 -2.76 -4.28
N ALA A 151 14.15 -2.37 -3.42
CA ALA A 151 14.45 -1.79 -2.11
C ALA A 151 15.22 -2.80 -1.23
N VAL A 152 14.75 -4.05 -1.18
CA VAL A 152 15.42 -5.13 -0.42
C VAL A 152 16.79 -5.44 -0.99
N ARG A 153 16.91 -5.55 -2.32
CA ARG A 153 18.19 -5.75 -3.01
C ARG A 153 19.20 -4.66 -2.65
N ASN A 154 18.78 -3.39 -2.72
CA ASN A 154 19.66 -2.26 -2.39
C ASN A 154 20.10 -2.31 -0.91
N ALA A 155 19.16 -2.51 0.01
CA ALA A 155 19.45 -2.64 1.44
C ALA A 155 20.42 -3.80 1.74
N PHE A 156 20.28 -4.92 1.03
CA PHE A 156 21.16 -6.07 1.18
C PHE A 156 22.57 -5.80 0.64
N LEU A 157 22.70 -5.22 -0.55
CA LEU A 157 24.00 -4.96 -1.21
C LEU A 157 24.80 -3.83 -0.57
N THR A 158 24.12 -2.91 0.13
CA THR A 158 24.77 -1.83 0.89
C THR A 158 25.20 -2.27 2.30
N ARG A 159 24.87 -3.51 2.71
CA ARG A 159 25.28 -4.08 3.99
C ARG A 159 26.80 -4.13 4.10
N GLY A 160 27.35 -3.49 5.11
CA GLY A 160 28.80 -3.45 5.35
C GLY A 160 29.56 -2.37 4.58
N ARG A 161 28.87 -1.57 3.74
CA ARG A 161 29.43 -0.30 3.26
C ARG A 161 29.29 0.74 4.36
N ASP A 162 30.35 1.50 4.60
CA ASP A 162 30.27 2.67 5.46
C ASP A 162 29.50 3.78 4.73
N GLN A 163 28.24 3.97 5.13
CA GLN A 163 27.34 4.96 4.53
C GLN A 163 27.73 6.41 4.83
N THR A 164 28.77 6.63 5.65
CA THR A 164 29.31 7.96 5.95
C THR A 164 30.42 8.38 4.98
N VAL A 165 30.96 7.45 4.18
CA VAL A 165 31.99 7.74 3.17
C VAL A 165 31.34 8.43 1.97
N ARG A 166 31.47 9.76 1.95
CA ARG A 166 30.80 10.67 1.01
C ARG A 166 31.52 10.82 -0.33
N SER A 167 32.82 10.52 -0.35
CA SER A 167 33.69 10.54 -1.51
C SER A 167 34.88 9.63 -1.25
N ASP A 168 35.13 8.70 -2.16
CA ASP A 168 36.39 7.96 -2.22
C ASP A 168 37.16 8.53 -3.41
N ASP A 169 38.33 9.12 -3.13
CA ASP A 169 39.21 9.69 -4.16
C ASP A 169 40.41 8.75 -4.31
N VAL A 170 40.39 7.96 -5.38
CA VAL A 170 41.50 7.09 -5.76
C VAL A 170 42.25 7.79 -6.89
N GLU A 171 43.42 8.32 -6.53
CA GLU A 171 44.28 9.11 -7.41
C GLU A 171 44.57 8.35 -8.72
N GLY A 172 44.06 8.87 -9.85
CA GLY A 172 44.29 8.33 -11.19
C GLY A 172 43.21 7.39 -11.76
N ILE A 173 42.11 7.10 -11.05
CA ILE A 173 41.08 6.13 -11.53
C ILE A 173 39.66 6.74 -11.60
N GLY A 174 39.32 7.74 -10.78
CA GLY A 174 38.06 8.49 -10.88
C GLY A 174 37.42 8.79 -9.52
N SER A 175 36.52 9.78 -9.49
CA SER A 175 35.79 10.20 -8.29
C SER A 175 34.38 9.60 -8.27
N PHE A 176 33.99 9.00 -7.15
CA PHE A 176 32.64 8.49 -6.91
C PHE A 176 32.00 9.24 -5.75
N SER A 177 30.89 9.95 -5.99
CA SER A 177 30.11 10.61 -4.92
C SER A 177 28.85 9.81 -4.61
N TYR A 178 28.65 9.43 -3.35
CA TYR A 178 27.42 8.80 -2.88
C TYR A 178 26.57 9.86 -2.17
N GLY A 179 25.43 10.22 -2.77
CA GLY A 179 24.45 11.12 -2.15
C GLY A 179 23.77 10.47 -0.95
N MET A 180 23.43 11.25 0.08
CA MET A 180 22.55 10.79 1.16
C MET A 180 21.17 10.51 0.57
N THR A 181 20.85 9.24 0.37
CA THR A 181 19.58 8.85 -0.22
C THR A 181 18.49 8.85 0.84
N SER A 182 17.29 9.26 0.45
CA SER A 182 16.05 8.91 1.14
C SER A 182 16.04 7.43 1.55
N ALA A 183 15.21 7.08 2.54
CA ALA A 183 15.06 5.70 3.00
C ALA A 183 14.73 4.69 1.86
N LEU A 184 14.25 5.18 0.71
CA LEU A 184 14.06 4.42 -0.52
C LEU A 184 14.88 5.03 -1.68
N PRO A 185 15.47 4.20 -2.57
CA PRO A 185 16.15 4.65 -3.78
C PRO A 185 15.24 5.43 -4.75
N ALA A 186 15.79 6.27 -5.63
CA ALA A 186 15.02 7.09 -6.57
C ALA A 186 14.23 6.25 -7.59
N ASP A 187 14.84 5.21 -8.10
CA ASP A 187 14.27 4.21 -9.00
C ASP A 187 13.10 3.44 -8.35
N VAL A 188 13.11 3.29 -7.02
CA VAL A 188 11.98 2.73 -6.26
C VAL A 188 10.85 3.76 -6.12
N THR A 189 11.18 5.02 -5.85
CA THR A 189 10.15 6.07 -5.68
C THR A 189 9.47 6.45 -7.00
N GLU A 190 10.17 6.36 -8.13
CA GLU A 190 9.57 6.57 -9.46
C GLU A 190 8.52 5.51 -9.80
N LEU A 191 8.80 4.23 -9.52
CA LEU A 191 7.82 3.14 -9.69
C LEU A 191 6.59 3.32 -8.78
N LEU A 192 6.79 3.87 -7.58
CA LEU A 192 5.73 4.04 -6.60
C LEU A 192 4.92 5.33 -6.78
N ALA A 193 5.40 6.29 -7.58
CA ALA A 193 4.77 7.61 -7.77
C ALA A 193 3.26 7.57 -8.07
N PRO A 194 2.76 6.67 -8.94
CA PRO A 194 1.32 6.58 -9.21
C PRO A 194 0.46 6.11 -8.02
N TYR A 195 1.06 5.43 -7.04
CA TYR A 195 0.34 4.81 -5.91
C TYR A 195 0.35 5.67 -4.64
N ARG A 196 1.10 6.77 -4.66
CA ARG A 196 1.24 7.70 -3.55
C ARG A 196 -0.01 8.54 -3.41
N LEU A 197 -0.51 8.66 -2.19
CA LEU A 197 -1.54 9.65 -1.90
C LEU A 197 -0.97 11.06 -2.10
N PRO A 198 -1.64 11.93 -2.86
CA PRO A 198 -1.26 13.33 -2.93
C PRO A 198 -1.31 13.89 -1.50
N GLY A 199 -0.14 14.27 -0.99
CA GLY A 199 -0.07 14.98 0.28
C GLY A 199 -0.78 16.32 0.09
N PHE A 200 -1.91 16.52 0.76
CA PHE A 200 -2.43 17.87 0.96
C PHE A 200 -1.45 18.57 1.91
N ALA A 201 -0.52 19.34 1.33
CA ALA A 201 0.33 20.28 2.05
C ALA A 201 -0.47 21.52 2.44
#